data_AF-A0A9E2XQQ7-F1
#
_entry.id   AF-A0A9E2XQQ7-F1
#
_cell.length_a   1.000
_cell.length_b   1.000
_cell.length_c   1.000
_cell.angle_alpha   90.00
_cell.angle_beta   90.00
_cell.angle_gamma   90.00
#
_symmetry.space_group_name_H-M   'P 1'
#
loop_
_entity.id
_entity.type
_entity.pdbx_description
1 polymer ?
#
loop_
_entity_poly.entity_id
_entity_poly.type
_entity_poly.pdbx_seq_one_letter_code
_entity_poly.pdbx_strand_id
1 'polypeptide(L)'
;MRRRGFTLIEVLVALFILALMALMAWRGVSALITSRDVAQTHLDASMTLQTVLQQFEQDVQAVRTTAPDASSTETLSFDGASLRVIRSQPEGVQLVAWSLRQGRLYRWAGPIVRSQADLQASVQQSAQMPDNDGRQVLVAEGLSDWQMYFFRGSNWTNAQSSADAQTPTAPASAASAASTPTPSVPASNLPTGVRVVLNFTSGTTPQGRLTKTVVIGTVP
;
A
#
# COMPACT_ATOMS: atom_id res chain seq x y z
N MET A 1 -49.98 66.55 18.32
CA MET A 1 -49.13 65.43 17.82
C MET A 1 -49.58 64.15 18.51
N ARG A 2 -50.24 63.23 17.81
CA ARG A 2 -50.67 61.93 18.39
C ARG A 2 -49.52 60.93 18.26
N ARG A 3 -48.90 60.54 19.38
CA ARG A 3 -47.95 59.43 19.42
C ARG A 3 -48.77 58.14 19.29
N ARG A 4 -48.55 57.38 18.21
CA ARG A 4 -49.07 56.00 18.08
C ARG A 4 -48.21 55.12 19.00
N GLY A 5 -48.83 54.51 20.00
CA GLY A 5 -48.16 53.56 20.90
C GLY A 5 -47.91 52.23 20.18
N PHE A 6 -46.70 51.70 20.34
CA PHE A 6 -46.29 50.41 19.80
C PHE A 6 -47.17 49.31 20.42
N THR A 7 -47.81 48.49 19.59
CA THR A 7 -48.71 47.46 20.12
C THR A 7 -47.91 46.26 20.62
N LEU A 8 -48.37 45.63 21.70
CA LEU A 8 -47.72 44.43 22.26
C LEU A 8 -47.56 43.31 21.21
N ILE A 9 -48.52 43.23 20.29
CA ILE A 9 -48.49 42.26 19.19
C ILE A 9 -47.36 42.51 18.19
N GLU A 10 -46.99 43.77 17.96
CA GLU A 10 -45.92 44.15 17.03
C GLU A 10 -44.54 43.80 17.58
N VAL A 11 -44.33 43.97 18.89
CA VAL A 11 -43.12 43.47 19.58
C VAL A 11 -43.06 41.95 19.54
N LEU A 12 -44.19 41.28 19.77
CA LEU A 12 -44.26 39.82 19.77
C LEU A 12 -43.92 39.23 18.40
N VAL A 13 -44.46 39.81 17.33
CA VAL A 13 -44.14 39.41 15.95
C VAL A 13 -42.66 39.67 15.65
N ALA A 14 -42.12 40.82 16.04
CA ALA A 14 -40.70 41.12 15.86
C ALA A 14 -39.79 40.11 16.58
N LEU A 15 -40.11 39.77 17.84
CA LEU A 15 -39.38 38.77 18.62
C LEU A 15 -39.50 37.36 18.01
N PHE A 16 -40.68 37.00 17.50
CA PHE A 16 -40.88 35.70 16.83
C PHE A 16 -40.03 35.59 15.56
N ILE A 17 -40.02 36.62 14.71
CA ILE A 17 -39.20 36.63 13.50
C ILE A 17 -37.70 36.58 13.87
N LEU A 18 -37.29 37.36 14.87
CA LEU A 18 -35.90 37.37 15.34
C LEU A 18 -35.47 36.00 15.90
N ALA A 19 -36.35 35.32 16.64
CA ALA A 19 -36.11 33.97 17.13
C ALA A 19 -35.95 32.96 15.98
N LEU A 20 -36.77 33.05 14.92
CA LEU A 20 -36.63 32.20 13.73
C LEU A 20 -35.33 32.44 12.99
N MET A 21 -34.94 33.70 12.79
CA MET A 21 -33.67 34.05 12.15
C MET A 21 -32.47 33.53 12.96
N ALA A 22 -32.49 33.69 14.28
CA ALA A 22 -31.45 33.17 15.16
C ALA A 22 -31.33 31.64 15.07
N LEU A 23 -32.47 30.92 15.03
CA LEU A 23 -32.49 29.46 14.90
C LEU A 23 -31.92 29.00 13.56
N MET A 24 -32.30 29.66 12.46
CA MET A 24 -31.78 29.35 11.12
C MET A 24 -30.28 29.65 11.01
N ALA A 25 -29.83 30.78 11.56
CA ALA A 25 -28.42 31.14 11.60
C ALA A 25 -27.59 30.09 12.37
N TRP A 26 -28.08 29.65 13.54
CA TRP A 26 -27.42 28.60 14.31
C TRP A 26 -27.32 27.28 13.53
N ARG A 27 -28.41 26.86 12.88
CA ARG A 27 -28.41 25.65 12.03
C ARG A 27 -27.47 25.78 10.84
N GLY A 28 -27.41 26.94 10.20
CA GLY A 28 -26.47 27.21 9.11
C GLY A 28 -25.02 27.10 9.55
N VAL A 29 -24.67 27.66 10.72
CA VAL A 29 -23.34 27.55 11.31
C VAL A 29 -23.00 26.10 11.68
N SER A 30 -23.93 25.36 12.30
CA SER A 30 -23.72 23.94 12.63
C SER A 30 -23.46 23.10 11.38
N ALA A 31 -24.26 23.28 10.32
CA ALA A 31 -24.08 22.55 9.07
C ALA A 31 -22.70 22.84 8.43
N LEU A 32 -22.23 24.09 8.48
CA LEU A 32 -20.91 24.46 7.97
C LEU A 32 -19.77 23.84 8.79
N ILE A 33 -19.88 23.84 10.12
CA ILE A 33 -18.87 23.24 10.99
C ILE A 33 -18.74 21.74 10.70
N THR A 34 -19.86 21.02 10.64
CA THR A 34 -19.86 19.59 10.31
C THR A 34 -19.29 19.34 8.91
N SER A 35 -19.64 20.16 7.91
CA SER A 35 -19.09 20.03 6.57
C SER A 35 -17.57 20.22 6.53
N ARG A 36 -17.03 21.15 7.32
CA ARG A 36 -15.58 21.38 7.42
C ARG A 36 -14.87 20.21 8.09
N ASP A 37 -15.44 19.68 9.16
CA ASP A 37 -14.89 18.54 9.90
C ASP A 37 -14.80 17.27 9.03
N VAL A 38 -15.86 16.98 8.28
CA VAL A 38 -15.87 15.90 7.28
C VAL A 38 -14.82 16.14 6.21
N ALA A 39 -14.74 17.35 5.64
CA ALA A 39 -13.76 17.68 4.62
C ALA A 39 -12.31 17.55 5.14
N GLN A 40 -12.04 17.99 6.38
CA GLN A 40 -10.73 17.86 7.03
C GLN A 40 -10.35 16.39 7.20
N THR A 41 -11.28 15.56 7.68
CA THR A 41 -11.07 14.11 7.84
C THR A 41 -10.71 13.43 6.51
N HIS A 42 -11.35 13.82 5.41
CA HIS A 42 -11.03 13.30 4.07
C HIS A 42 -9.66 13.75 3.57
N LEU A 43 -9.26 15.00 3.86
CA LEU A 43 -7.94 15.51 3.49
C LEU A 43 -6.84 14.78 4.27
N ASP A 44 -7.00 14.64 5.58
CA ASP A 44 -6.03 13.96 6.45
C ASP A 44 -5.86 12.49 6.02
N ALA A 45 -6.96 11.77 5.79
CA ALA A 45 -6.91 10.40 5.30
C ALA A 45 -6.21 10.28 3.94
N SER A 46 -6.38 11.27 3.05
CA SER A 46 -5.70 11.31 1.76
C SER A 46 -4.20 11.54 1.91
N MET A 47 -3.78 12.42 2.81
CA MET A 47 -2.35 12.67 3.11
C MET A 47 -1.68 11.44 3.74
N THR A 48 -2.37 10.78 4.67
CA THR A 48 -1.90 9.51 5.23
C THR A 48 -1.73 8.47 4.13
N LEU A 49 -2.73 8.27 3.27
CA LEU A 49 -2.64 7.30 2.18
C LEU A 49 -1.51 7.62 1.19
N GLN A 50 -1.32 8.89 0.85
CA GLN A 50 -0.18 9.30 0.02
C GLN A 50 1.15 8.91 0.66
N THR A 51 1.29 9.12 1.97
CA THR A 51 2.51 8.75 2.73
C THR A 51 2.75 7.24 2.68
N VAL A 52 1.70 6.44 2.84
CA VAL A 52 1.76 4.97 2.73
C VAL A 52 2.22 4.53 1.35
N LEU A 53 1.68 5.15 0.29
CA LEU A 53 2.05 4.82 -1.09
C LEU A 53 3.48 5.26 -1.43
N GLN A 54 3.94 6.38 -0.88
CA GLN A 54 5.34 6.81 -1.00
C GLN A 54 6.27 5.83 -0.29
N GLN A 55 5.90 5.38 0.91
CA GLN A 55 6.68 4.37 1.62
C GLN A 55 6.73 3.03 0.87
N PHE A 56 5.61 2.61 0.28
CA PHE A 56 5.55 1.42 -0.58
C PHE A 56 6.44 1.57 -1.80
N GLU A 57 6.38 2.72 -2.48
CA GLU A 57 7.21 3.03 -3.64
C GLU A 57 8.70 2.97 -3.29
N GLN A 58 9.11 3.59 -2.19
CA GLN A 58 10.50 3.56 -1.73
C GLN A 58 10.98 2.13 -1.43
N ASP A 59 10.16 1.31 -0.79
CA ASP A 59 10.51 -0.08 -0.50
C ASP A 59 10.71 -0.89 -1.79
N VAL A 60 9.82 -0.71 -2.76
CA VAL A 60 9.87 -1.42 -4.06
C VAL A 60 11.00 -0.89 -4.96
N GLN A 61 11.27 0.41 -4.97
CA GLN A 61 12.38 0.97 -5.75
C GLN A 61 13.75 0.53 -5.21
N ALA A 62 13.85 0.32 -3.89
CA ALA A 62 15.07 -0.15 -3.25
C ALA A 62 15.32 -1.66 -3.42
N VAL A 63 14.45 -2.38 -4.14
CA VAL A 63 14.60 -3.80 -4.43
C VAL A 63 16.00 -4.10 -4.96
N ARG A 64 16.63 -5.11 -4.37
CA ARG A 64 17.96 -5.53 -4.78
C ARG A 64 17.90 -6.21 -6.15
N THR A 65 18.57 -5.65 -7.15
CA THR A 65 18.53 -6.19 -8.53
C THR A 65 19.33 -7.47 -8.71
N THR A 66 20.33 -7.71 -7.85
CA THR A 66 21.13 -8.95 -7.86
C THR A 66 20.58 -9.94 -6.84
N ALA A 67 20.10 -11.09 -7.29
CA ALA A 67 19.64 -12.16 -6.41
C ALA A 67 20.71 -12.51 -5.35
N PRO A 68 20.31 -12.78 -4.09
CA PRO A 68 21.25 -13.24 -3.07
C PRO A 68 21.83 -14.60 -3.49
N ASP A 69 23.17 -14.67 -3.58
CA ASP A 69 23.97 -15.80 -4.09
C ASP A 69 23.32 -17.17 -3.88
N ALA A 70 23.08 -17.91 -4.98
CA ALA A 70 22.65 -19.31 -5.04
C ALA A 70 21.47 -19.77 -4.14
N SER A 71 20.76 -18.85 -3.45
CA SER A 71 19.58 -19.19 -2.65
C SER A 71 18.30 -19.13 -3.44
N SER A 72 17.38 -20.03 -3.12
CA SER A 72 15.98 -20.03 -3.55
C SER A 72 15.14 -18.86 -3.01
N THR A 73 15.76 -17.88 -2.32
CA THR A 73 15.05 -16.73 -1.76
C THR A 73 14.81 -15.70 -2.86
N GLU A 74 13.56 -15.63 -3.32
CA GLU A 74 13.13 -14.64 -4.29
C GLU A 74 13.22 -13.23 -3.71
N THR A 75 13.89 -12.32 -4.42
CA THR A 75 14.08 -10.92 -4.00
C THR A 75 12.76 -10.17 -3.87
N LEU A 76 11.78 -10.50 -4.71
CA LEU A 76 10.46 -9.91 -4.69
C LEU A 76 9.43 -11.03 -4.86
N SER A 77 8.65 -11.31 -3.83
CA SER A 77 7.62 -12.37 -3.88
C SER A 77 6.28 -11.85 -3.37
N PHE A 78 5.20 -12.33 -3.98
CA PHE A 78 3.83 -12.00 -3.58
C PHE A 78 3.00 -13.27 -3.51
N ASP A 79 2.44 -13.56 -2.34
CA ASP A 79 1.66 -14.79 -2.09
C ASP A 79 0.14 -14.56 -2.11
N GLY A 80 -0.31 -13.35 -2.46
CA GLY A 80 -1.73 -12.95 -2.44
C GLY A 80 -2.12 -12.21 -1.17
N ALA A 81 -1.52 -12.54 -0.03
CA ALA A 81 -1.79 -11.88 1.25
C ALA A 81 -0.64 -10.98 1.70
N SER A 82 0.58 -11.30 1.28
CA SER A 82 1.80 -10.60 1.64
C SER A 82 2.73 -10.38 0.44
N LEU A 83 3.24 -9.15 0.31
CA LEU A 83 4.36 -8.80 -0.57
C LEU A 83 5.63 -8.79 0.28
N ARG A 84 6.64 -9.57 -0.11
CA ARG A 84 7.98 -9.55 0.49
C ARG A 84 8.97 -8.94 -0.49
N VAL A 85 9.79 -8.04 0.03
CA VAL A 85 10.70 -7.19 -0.72
C VAL A 85 12.06 -7.22 -0.04
N ILE A 86 13.07 -7.77 -0.72
CA ILE A 86 14.46 -7.71 -0.27
C ILE A 86 15.08 -6.47 -0.91
N ARG A 87 15.36 -5.47 -0.08
CA ARG A 87 15.92 -4.20 -0.51
C ARG A 87 17.39 -4.05 -0.11
N SER A 88 18.14 -3.31 -0.93
CA SER A 88 19.51 -2.92 -0.63
C SER A 88 19.54 -1.80 0.41
N GLN A 89 20.48 -1.86 1.34
CA GLN A 89 20.77 -0.83 2.34
C GLN A 89 22.28 -0.57 2.37
N PRO A 90 22.75 0.60 2.81
CA PRO A 90 24.19 0.90 2.88
C PRO A 90 24.99 -0.17 3.65
N GLU A 91 24.39 -0.72 4.70
CA GLU A 91 25.02 -1.69 5.61
C GLU A 91 24.73 -3.17 5.27
N GLY A 92 23.99 -3.46 4.20
CA GLY A 92 23.61 -4.83 3.83
C GLY A 92 22.29 -4.92 3.07
N VAL A 93 21.47 -5.91 3.42
CA VAL A 93 20.11 -6.06 2.88
C VAL A 93 19.07 -6.04 3.98
N GLN A 94 17.85 -5.65 3.64
CA GLN A 94 16.74 -5.66 4.58
C GLN A 94 15.52 -6.27 3.89
N LEU A 95 14.85 -7.19 4.58
CA LEU A 95 13.55 -7.69 4.15
C LEU A 95 12.45 -6.76 4.65
N VAL A 96 11.59 -6.28 3.77
CA VAL A 96 10.35 -5.59 4.12
C VAL A 96 9.18 -6.45 3.67
N ALA A 97 8.18 -6.58 4.51
CA ALA A 97 6.97 -7.32 4.19
C ALA A 97 5.74 -6.42 4.38
N TRP A 98 4.93 -6.31 3.34
CA TRP A 98 3.61 -5.71 3.38
C TRP A 98 2.59 -6.83 3.46
N SER A 99 1.59 -6.76 4.35
CA SER A 99 0.60 -7.83 4.51
C SER A 99 -0.78 -7.27 4.78
N LEU A 100 -1.78 -7.77 4.05
CA LEU A 100 -3.19 -7.46 4.26
C LEU A 100 -3.83 -8.53 5.15
N ARG A 101 -4.31 -8.14 6.32
CA ARG A 101 -4.96 -9.03 7.29
C ARG A 101 -6.20 -8.35 7.85
N GLN A 102 -7.37 -9.00 7.73
CA GLN A 102 -8.63 -8.48 8.28
C GLN A 102 -8.96 -7.03 7.85
N GLY A 103 -8.67 -6.70 6.59
CA GLY A 103 -8.86 -5.36 6.03
C GLY A 103 -7.90 -4.28 6.54
N ARG A 104 -6.82 -4.69 7.23
CA ARG A 104 -5.75 -3.83 7.74
C ARG A 104 -4.47 -4.17 7.01
N LEU A 105 -3.82 -3.15 6.45
CA LEU A 105 -2.53 -3.26 5.80
C LEU A 105 -1.43 -2.99 6.81
N TYR A 106 -0.50 -3.91 6.93
CA TYR A 106 0.66 -3.82 7.78
C TYR A 106 1.94 -3.74 6.96
N ARG A 107 2.92 -3.02 7.48
CA ARG A 107 4.30 -3.00 7.01
C ARG A 107 5.21 -3.50 8.12
N TRP A 108 5.96 -4.55 7.85
CA TRP A 108 6.99 -5.08 8.73
C TRP A 108 8.37 -4.88 8.12
N ALA A 109 9.35 -4.43 8.91
CA ALA A 109 10.72 -4.25 8.46
C ALA A 109 11.73 -5.11 9.25
N GLY A 110 12.51 -5.90 8.51
CA GLY A 110 13.69 -6.70 8.88
C GLY A 110 14.75 -5.94 9.70
N PRO A 111 15.64 -6.60 10.46
CA PRO A 111 16.94 -5.98 10.72
C PRO A 111 17.71 -5.87 9.39
N ILE A 112 18.71 -5.01 9.35
CA ILE A 112 19.66 -4.99 8.22
C ILE A 112 20.65 -6.12 8.46
N VAL A 113 20.76 -7.02 7.48
CA VAL A 113 21.55 -8.26 7.57
C VAL A 113 22.58 -8.33 6.46
N ARG A 114 23.70 -9.01 6.73
CA ARG A 114 24.77 -9.25 5.75
C ARG A 114 24.93 -10.73 5.42
N SER A 115 24.50 -11.62 6.30
CA SER A 115 24.59 -13.06 6.09
C SER A 115 23.31 -13.63 5.48
N GLN A 116 23.45 -14.71 4.72
CA GLN A 116 22.32 -15.44 4.16
C GLN A 116 21.46 -16.12 5.23
N ALA A 117 22.08 -16.59 6.32
CA ALA A 117 21.39 -17.21 7.45
C ALA A 117 20.45 -16.20 8.15
N ASP A 118 20.93 -14.98 8.39
CA ASP A 118 20.13 -13.92 9.03
C ASP A 118 19.00 -13.44 8.09
N LEU A 119 19.23 -13.45 6.78
CA LEU A 119 18.20 -13.16 5.79
C LEU A 119 17.11 -14.24 5.80
N GLN A 120 17.48 -15.52 5.85
CA GLN A 120 16.51 -16.62 5.99
C GLN A 120 15.72 -16.53 7.29
N ALA A 121 16.37 -16.17 8.41
CA ALA A 121 15.70 -15.91 9.68
C ALA A 121 14.71 -14.74 9.55
N SER A 122 15.09 -13.67 8.86
CA SER A 122 14.20 -12.53 8.59
C SER A 122 12.99 -12.93 7.75
N VAL A 123 13.16 -13.83 6.76
CA VAL A 123 12.05 -14.38 5.97
C VAL A 123 11.08 -15.16 6.86
N GLN A 124 11.58 -16.04 7.73
CA GLN A 124 10.75 -16.80 8.67
C GLN A 124 9.98 -15.88 9.62
N GLN A 125 10.64 -14.86 10.18
CA GLN A 125 10.01 -13.85 11.02
C GLN A 125 8.93 -13.06 10.28
N SER A 126 9.16 -12.69 9.01
CA SER A 126 8.19 -11.95 8.20
C SER A 126 6.91 -12.75 7.92
N ALA A 127 6.96 -14.07 7.97
CA ALA A 127 5.76 -14.91 7.82
C ALA A 127 4.90 -14.86 9.10
N GLN A 128 5.55 -14.89 10.26
CA GLN A 128 4.88 -14.82 11.55
C GLN A 128 4.35 -13.41 11.84
N MET A 129 5.10 -12.36 11.44
CA MET A 129 4.86 -10.96 11.81
C MET A 129 4.52 -10.81 13.30
N PRO A 130 5.49 -11.04 14.18
CA PRO A 130 5.28 -10.84 15.61
C PRO A 130 4.97 -9.37 15.92
N ASP A 131 3.79 -9.10 16.49
CA ASP A 131 3.36 -7.75 16.88
C ASP A 131 4.23 -7.13 17.99
N ASN A 132 4.94 -7.98 18.76
CA ASN A 132 5.67 -7.60 19.97
C ASN A 132 7.06 -6.97 19.73
N ASP A 133 7.56 -6.98 18.49
CA ASP A 133 8.90 -6.47 18.19
C ASP A 133 8.91 -4.99 17.76
N GLY A 134 7.74 -4.32 17.70
CA GLY A 134 7.62 -2.91 17.28
C GLY A 134 8.01 -2.64 15.82
N ARG A 135 8.35 -3.69 15.08
CA ARG A 135 8.81 -3.64 13.68
C ARG A 135 7.67 -3.73 12.68
N GLN A 136 6.47 -4.04 13.18
CA GLN A 136 5.22 -4.05 12.44
C GLN A 136 4.47 -2.75 12.70
N VAL A 137 4.09 -2.08 11.62
CA VAL A 137 3.36 -0.82 11.63
C VAL A 137 2.08 -1.01 10.84
N LEU A 138 0.94 -0.67 11.45
CA LEU A 138 -0.31 -0.52 10.74
C LEU A 138 -0.24 0.73 9.86
N VAL A 139 -0.44 0.58 8.56
CA VAL A 139 -0.30 1.68 7.60
C VAL A 139 -1.63 2.13 7.01
N ALA A 140 -2.60 1.24 6.86
CA ALA A 140 -3.92 1.59 6.32
C ALA A 140 -4.98 0.60 6.82
N GLU A 141 -6.23 1.05 6.88
CA GLU A 141 -7.39 0.27 7.30
C GLU A 141 -8.53 0.41 6.28
N GLY A 142 -9.52 -0.47 6.39
CA GLY A 142 -10.70 -0.44 5.53
C GLY A 142 -10.47 -1.03 4.14
N LEU A 143 -9.42 -1.85 3.95
CA LEU A 143 -9.22 -2.54 2.68
C LEU A 143 -10.16 -3.75 2.60
N SER A 144 -10.80 -3.92 1.45
CA SER A 144 -11.57 -5.11 1.10
C SER A 144 -10.71 -6.15 0.40
N ASP A 145 -9.80 -5.70 -0.47
CA ASP A 145 -8.91 -6.55 -1.25
C ASP A 145 -7.66 -5.77 -1.69
N TRP A 146 -6.59 -6.50 -2.02
CA TRP A 146 -5.43 -5.94 -2.69
C TRP A 146 -4.90 -6.90 -3.77
N GLN A 147 -4.37 -6.34 -4.85
CA GLN A 147 -3.86 -7.13 -5.96
C GLN A 147 -2.52 -6.57 -6.42
N MET A 148 -1.67 -7.47 -6.89
CA MET A 148 -0.34 -7.14 -7.38
C MET A 148 -0.16 -7.63 -8.80
N TYR A 149 0.42 -6.77 -9.63
CA TYR A 149 0.81 -7.09 -11.00
C TYR A 149 2.27 -6.78 -11.20
N PHE A 150 2.93 -7.64 -11.95
CA PHE A 150 4.35 -7.54 -12.26
C PHE A 150 4.51 -7.32 -13.76
N PHE A 151 5.35 -6.35 -14.12
CA PHE A 151 5.72 -6.08 -15.50
C PHE A 151 6.98 -6.86 -15.84
N ARG A 152 6.81 -7.92 -16.64
CA ARG A 152 7.88 -8.82 -17.08
C ARG A 152 7.91 -8.85 -18.60
N GLY A 153 9.10 -8.63 -19.17
CA GLY A 153 9.25 -8.47 -20.61
C GLY A 153 8.46 -7.27 -21.14
N SER A 154 7.25 -7.53 -21.66
CA SER A 154 6.39 -6.53 -22.29
C SER A 154 4.94 -6.51 -21.76
N ASN A 155 4.59 -7.36 -20.79
CA ASN A 155 3.21 -7.50 -20.32
C ASN A 155 3.08 -7.36 -18.81
N TRP A 156 1.91 -6.88 -18.39
CA TRP A 156 1.47 -6.93 -16.99
C TRP A 156 0.82 -8.29 -16.72
N THR A 157 1.44 -9.10 -15.86
CA THR A 157 0.86 -10.35 -15.37
C THR A 157 0.49 -10.21 -13.91
N ASN A 158 -0.57 -10.90 -13.47
CA ASN A 158 -0.87 -10.96 -12.04
C ASN A 158 0.30 -11.66 -11.34
N ALA A 159 0.72 -11.14 -10.19
CA ALA A 159 1.90 -11.63 -9.47
C ALA A 159 1.77 -13.10 -9.02
N GLN A 160 0.55 -13.62 -8.87
CA GLN A 160 0.27 -15.01 -8.53
C GLN A 160 0.06 -15.91 -9.76
N SER A 161 0.06 -15.36 -10.98
CA SER A 161 -0.04 -16.17 -12.19
C SER A 161 1.27 -16.92 -12.43
N SER A 162 1.19 -18.24 -12.52
CA SER A 162 2.31 -19.15 -12.80
C SER A 162 2.86 -19.05 -14.23
N ALA A 163 2.32 -18.15 -15.06
CA ALA A 163 2.53 -18.13 -16.51
C ALA A 163 4.00 -17.88 -16.94
N ASP A 164 4.85 -17.36 -16.05
CA ASP A 164 6.29 -17.15 -16.31
C ASP A 164 7.20 -17.99 -15.41
N ALA A 165 6.65 -18.95 -14.63
CA ALA A 165 7.46 -19.97 -14.00
C ALA A 165 7.84 -21.00 -15.07
N GLN A 166 8.80 -20.64 -15.93
CA GLN A 166 9.50 -21.62 -16.75
C GLN A 166 10.21 -22.59 -15.80
N THR A 167 9.52 -23.67 -15.46
CA THR A 167 10.16 -24.93 -15.14
C THR A 167 11.08 -25.24 -16.31
N PRO A 168 12.40 -25.38 -16.10
CA PRO A 168 13.25 -25.90 -17.14
C PRO A 168 12.74 -27.30 -17.44
N THR A 169 12.04 -27.47 -18.56
CA THR A 169 11.80 -28.79 -19.10
C THR A 169 13.16 -29.32 -19.49
N ALA A 170 13.71 -30.21 -18.67
CA ALA A 170 14.89 -30.97 -19.02
C ALA A 170 14.63 -31.64 -20.38
N PRO A 171 15.47 -31.43 -21.41
CA PRO A 171 15.34 -32.21 -22.62
C PRO A 171 15.65 -33.66 -22.25
N ALA A 172 14.70 -34.56 -22.49
CA ALA A 172 14.98 -35.99 -22.50
C ALA A 172 16.10 -36.24 -23.51
N SER A 173 17.23 -36.74 -23.01
CA SER A 173 18.47 -36.92 -23.74
C SER A 173 18.35 -37.99 -24.83
N ALA A 174 18.71 -37.63 -26.06
CA ALA A 174 19.24 -38.56 -27.05
C ALA A 174 20.61 -38.05 -27.56
N ALA A 175 21.65 -38.79 -27.18
CA ALA A 175 22.99 -38.94 -27.76
C ALA A 175 23.83 -37.70 -28.20
N SER A 176 24.91 -37.48 -27.44
CA SER A 176 26.29 -37.21 -27.86
C SER A 176 26.60 -36.17 -28.95
N ALA A 177 27.05 -34.98 -28.52
CA ALA A 177 28.22 -34.29 -29.08
C ALA A 177 28.73 -33.25 -28.07
N ALA A 178 30.05 -33.10 -27.98
CA ALA A 178 30.72 -32.24 -27.03
C ALA A 178 30.41 -30.75 -27.27
N SER A 179 29.69 -30.14 -26.32
CA SER A 179 29.69 -28.70 -26.09
C SER A 179 29.68 -28.51 -24.58
N THR A 180 30.72 -27.89 -24.05
CA THR A 180 30.83 -27.45 -22.66
C THR A 180 29.54 -26.72 -22.27
N PRO A 181 28.78 -27.20 -21.27
CA PRO A 181 27.62 -26.46 -20.82
C PRO A 181 28.13 -25.22 -20.09
N THR A 182 28.03 -24.06 -20.73
CA THR A 182 28.03 -22.79 -20.00
C THR A 182 26.86 -22.89 -19.02
N PRO A 183 27.05 -22.76 -17.70
CA PRO A 183 25.93 -22.71 -16.78
C PRO A 183 25.14 -21.45 -17.11
N SER A 184 24.03 -21.60 -17.82
CA SER A 184 23.02 -20.56 -17.94
C SER A 184 22.43 -20.38 -16.53
N VAL A 185 23.00 -19.41 -15.80
CA VAL A 185 22.39 -18.92 -14.56
C VAL A 185 20.96 -18.53 -14.91
N PRO A 186 19.92 -19.07 -14.25
CA PRO A 186 18.56 -18.65 -14.51
C PRO A 186 18.51 -17.13 -14.35
N ALA A 187 18.14 -16.43 -15.42
CA ALA A 187 17.95 -14.98 -15.37
C ALA A 187 17.05 -14.69 -14.17
N SER A 188 17.54 -13.84 -13.26
CA SER A 188 16.74 -13.36 -12.14
C SER A 188 15.48 -12.73 -12.74
N ASN A 189 14.33 -13.39 -12.59
CA ASN A 189 13.05 -12.96 -13.17
C ASN A 189 12.44 -11.83 -12.34
N LEU A 190 13.28 -10.86 -11.98
CA LEU A 190 12.86 -9.68 -11.26
C LEU A 190 12.04 -8.82 -12.22
N PRO A 191 10.80 -8.46 -11.88
CA PRO A 191 10.00 -7.61 -12.73
C PRO A 191 10.59 -6.21 -12.80
N THR A 192 10.45 -5.58 -13.96
CA THR A 192 10.87 -4.18 -14.19
C THR A 192 9.84 -3.17 -13.70
N GLY A 193 8.65 -3.64 -13.30
CA GLY A 193 7.63 -2.79 -12.71
C GLY A 193 6.67 -3.57 -11.83
N VAL A 194 6.13 -2.89 -10.83
CA VAL A 194 5.17 -3.42 -9.87
C VAL A 194 3.97 -2.49 -9.84
N ARG A 195 2.77 -3.05 -9.94
CA ARG A 195 1.53 -2.32 -9.78
C ARG A 195 0.74 -2.92 -8.64
N VAL A 196 0.48 -2.11 -7.63
CA VAL A 196 -0.43 -2.44 -6.54
C VAL A 196 -1.80 -1.81 -6.81
N VAL A 197 -2.85 -2.59 -6.57
CA VAL A 197 -4.25 -2.16 -6.61
C VAL A 197 -4.84 -2.40 -5.23
N LEU A 198 -5.31 -1.34 -4.58
CA LEU A 198 -5.96 -1.40 -3.27
C LEU A 198 -7.45 -1.07 -3.45
N ASN A 199 -8.33 -1.94 -2.95
CA ASN A 199 -9.77 -1.72 -2.97
C ASN A 199 -10.25 -1.46 -1.55
N PHE A 200 -10.80 -0.28 -1.28
CA PHE A 200 -11.35 0.08 0.02
C PHE A 200 -12.85 -0.26 0.12
N THR A 201 -13.26 -0.70 1.30
CA THR A 201 -14.64 -1.05 1.63
C THR A 201 -15.53 0.19 1.56
N SER A 202 -16.77 0.04 1.10
CA SER A 202 -17.74 1.13 1.10
C SER A 202 -18.03 1.61 2.53
N GLY A 203 -18.04 2.92 2.75
CA GLY A 203 -18.31 3.52 4.06
C GLY A 203 -17.08 3.72 4.96
N THR A 204 -15.88 3.34 4.51
CA THR A 204 -14.62 3.77 5.13
C THR A 204 -14.07 5.00 4.44
N THR A 205 -13.25 5.78 5.16
CA THR A 205 -12.43 6.83 4.56
C THR A 205 -10.98 6.38 4.68
N PRO A 206 -10.26 6.11 3.58
CA PRO A 206 -10.61 6.33 2.16
C PRO A 206 -11.57 5.27 1.58
N GLN A 207 -12.17 5.58 0.42
CA GLN A 207 -13.11 4.71 -0.31
C GLN A 207 -12.72 4.54 -1.78
N GLY A 208 -13.13 3.42 -2.39
CA GLY A 208 -12.94 3.15 -3.81
C GLY A 208 -11.64 2.40 -4.14
N ARG A 209 -11.24 2.44 -5.42
CA ARG A 209 -10.06 1.73 -5.93
C ARG A 209 -8.89 2.69 -6.12
N LEU A 210 -7.75 2.36 -5.54
CA LEU A 210 -6.50 3.07 -5.74
C LEU A 210 -5.49 2.17 -6.46
N THR A 211 -4.79 2.70 -7.46
CA THR A 211 -3.76 1.98 -8.21
C THR A 211 -2.47 2.78 -8.18
N LYS A 212 -1.35 2.13 -7.83
CA LYS A 212 -0.01 2.72 -7.87
C LYS A 212 0.90 1.81 -8.67
N THR A 213 1.60 2.38 -9.65
CA THR A 213 2.62 1.69 -10.44
C THR A 213 3.99 2.24 -10.08
N VAL A 214 4.95 1.36 -9.88
CA VAL A 214 6.34 1.65 -9.49
C VAL A 214 7.25 0.92 -10.47
N VAL A 215 8.28 1.59 -10.97
CA VAL A 215 9.31 0.99 -11.83
C VAL A 215 10.45 0.48 -10.93
N ILE A 216 10.95 -0.71 -11.24
CA ILE A 216 12.12 -1.32 -10.59
C ILE A 216 13.28 -1.28 -11.59
N GLY A 217 14.45 -0.81 -11.16
CA GLY A 217 15.62 -0.66 -12.03
C GLY A 217 15.82 0.77 -12.52
N THR A 218 17.04 1.02 -12.99
CA THR A 218 17.75 2.31 -13.04
C THR A 218 16.86 3.55 -13.23
N VAL A 219 16.75 4.33 -12.16
CA VAL A 219 16.67 5.79 -12.28
C VAL A 219 17.99 6.23 -12.97
N PRO A 220 17.94 7.08 -14.01
CA PRO A 220 19.11 7.51 -14.78
C PRO A 220 20.20 8.15 -13.93
#